data_AF-A0A520XZS4-F1
#
_entry.id   AF-A0A520XZS4-F1
#
_cell.length_a   1.000
_cell.length_b   1.000
_cell.length_c   1.000
_cell.angle_alpha   90.00
_cell.angle_beta   90.00
_cell.angle_gamma   90.00
#
_symmetry.space_group_name_H-M   'P 1'
#
loop_
_entity.id
_entity.type
_entity.pdbx_description
1 polymer ?
#
loop_
_entity_poly.entity_id
_entity_poly.type
_entity_poly.pdbx_seq_one_letter_code
_entity_poly.pdbx_strand_id
1 'polypeptide(L)'
;MDYVYGVFTNPSRDELELVVLPEDSAFELAEIKDLLRCRTWGELRSKASPARYRELLARCGYAEFAELSAEMEIGGLRGALEIAMAEFDPHAVPPDDREPFHAHEIAVDPAEDYPPDPHYLQNLLVSPQIVDRWGERYETSRHRPCAVLRAENLSDVVTSLEAEGHHCREDSDLIRAGVLD
;
A
#
# COMPACT_ATOMS: atom_id res chain seq x y z
N MET A 1 5.21 -2.53 19.00
CA MET A 1 5.11 -2.38 17.54
C MET A 1 6.30 -1.55 17.14
N ASP A 2 7.05 -2.05 16.16
CA ASP A 2 8.30 -1.45 15.75
C ASP A 2 8.02 -0.58 14.52
N TYR A 3 8.59 0.62 14.52
CA TYR A 3 8.48 1.58 13.43
C TYR A 3 9.83 1.72 12.74
N VAL A 4 9.79 1.81 11.42
CA VAL A 4 10.94 2.19 10.60
C VAL A 4 10.71 3.58 10.03
N TYR A 5 11.80 4.34 9.90
CA TYR A 5 11.74 5.67 9.33
C TYR A 5 12.87 5.94 8.34
N GLY A 6 12.63 6.87 7.44
CA GLY A 6 13.58 7.29 6.42
C GLY A 6 13.28 8.70 5.93
N VAL A 7 14.32 9.39 5.48
CA VAL A 7 14.22 10.74 4.91
C VAL A 7 14.55 10.68 3.42
N PHE A 8 13.72 11.34 2.62
CA PHE A 8 13.92 11.46 1.18
C PHE A 8 13.51 12.85 0.68
N THR A 9 14.00 13.20 -0.51
CA THR A 9 13.62 14.44 -1.18
C THR A 9 12.34 14.21 -1.96
N ASN A 10 11.31 15.00 -1.71
CA ASN A 10 10.12 15.01 -2.55
C ASN A 10 10.38 15.87 -3.80
N PRO A 11 10.43 15.28 -5.00
CA PRO A 11 10.76 16.02 -6.22
C PRO A 11 9.71 17.08 -6.59
N SER A 12 8.49 16.96 -6.08
CA SER A 12 7.40 17.93 -6.33
C SER A 12 7.44 19.15 -5.40
N ARG A 13 8.09 19.03 -4.23
CA ARG A 13 8.13 20.09 -3.21
C ARG A 13 9.51 20.68 -2.98
N ASP A 14 10.58 20.04 -3.47
CA ASP A 14 11.98 20.40 -3.18
C ASP A 14 12.28 20.47 -1.67
N GLU A 15 11.56 19.64 -0.91
CA GLU A 15 11.65 19.54 0.55
C GLU A 15 12.05 18.12 0.98
N LEU A 16 12.70 18.02 2.14
CA LEU A 16 13.01 16.74 2.76
C LEU A 16 11.82 16.26 3.59
N GLU A 17 11.28 15.12 3.21
CA GLU A 17 10.15 14.48 3.87
C GLU A 17 10.63 13.31 4.73
N LEU A 18 9.95 13.15 5.86
CA LEU A 18 10.08 12.02 6.75
C LEU A 18 8.90 11.09 6.49
N VAL A 19 9.19 9.83 6.19
CA VAL A 19 8.20 8.76 6.26
C VAL A 19 8.52 7.85 7.44
N VAL A 20 7.49 7.61 8.25
CA VAL A 20 7.50 6.70 9.39
C VAL A 20 6.34 5.74 9.23
N LEU A 21 6.62 4.44 9.22
CA LEU A 21 5.63 3.39 9.07
C LEU A 21 5.91 2.26 10.07
N PRO A 22 4.89 1.50 10.51
CA PRO A 22 5.12 0.22 11.14
C PRO A 22 6.01 -0.65 10.25
N GLU A 23 6.95 -1.37 10.84
CA GLU A 23 7.95 -2.16 10.10
C GLU A 23 7.30 -3.17 9.15
N ASP A 24 6.27 -3.88 9.60
CA ASP A 24 5.52 -4.83 8.78
C ASP A 24 4.87 -4.16 7.55
N SER A 25 4.32 -2.96 7.72
CA SER A 25 3.70 -2.20 6.63
C SER A 25 4.74 -1.66 5.64
N ALA A 26 5.93 -1.27 6.12
CA ALA A 26 7.02 -0.86 5.25
C ALA A 26 7.57 -2.04 4.42
N PHE A 27 7.70 -3.23 5.04
CA PHE A 27 8.07 -4.47 4.35
C PHE A 27 7.04 -4.87 3.30
N GLU A 28 5.76 -4.88 3.66
CA GLU A 28 4.69 -5.19 2.72
C GLU A 28 4.70 -4.24 1.52
N LEU A 29 4.85 -2.93 1.77
CA LEU A 29 4.88 -1.94 0.71
C LEU A 29 6.09 -2.14 -0.22
N ALA A 30 7.27 -2.40 0.33
CA ALA A 30 8.48 -2.67 -0.45
C ALA A 30 8.35 -3.97 -1.26
N GLU A 31 7.77 -5.04 -0.69
CA GLU A 31 7.50 -6.29 -1.40
C GLU A 31 6.56 -6.05 -2.58
N ILE A 32 5.44 -5.35 -2.36
CA ILE A 32 4.49 -5.05 -3.44
C ILE A 32 5.18 -4.24 -4.54
N LYS A 33 5.93 -3.19 -4.19
CA LYS A 33 6.66 -2.39 -5.21
C LYS A 33 7.66 -3.21 -6.02
N ASP A 34 8.35 -4.18 -5.42
CA ASP A 34 9.24 -5.08 -6.18
C ASP A 34 8.45 -6.01 -7.11
N LEU A 35 7.32 -6.55 -6.66
CA LEU A 35 6.44 -7.36 -7.49
C LEU A 35 5.88 -6.58 -8.69
N LEU A 36 5.53 -5.30 -8.49
CA LEU A 36 5.03 -4.44 -9.56
C LEU A 36 6.06 -4.14 -10.66
N ARG A 37 7.34 -4.43 -10.42
CA ARG A 37 8.42 -4.30 -11.42
C ARG A 37 8.62 -5.56 -12.28
N CYS A 38 7.87 -6.63 -12.03
CA CYS A 38 7.90 -7.83 -12.87
C CYS A 38 7.52 -7.51 -14.31
N ARG A 39 8.07 -8.25 -15.27
CA ARG A 39 7.79 -8.03 -16.71
C ARG A 39 6.68 -8.91 -17.24
N THR A 40 6.50 -10.08 -16.64
CA THR A 40 5.49 -11.06 -17.05
C THR A 40 4.77 -11.65 -15.85
N TRP A 41 3.59 -12.20 -16.11
CA TRP A 41 2.80 -12.90 -15.10
C TRP A 41 3.52 -14.12 -14.51
N GLY A 42 4.38 -14.78 -15.29
CA GLY A 42 5.22 -15.88 -14.83
C GLY A 42 6.32 -15.43 -13.87
N GLU A 43 6.94 -14.27 -14.14
CA GLU A 43 7.91 -13.67 -13.20
C GLU A 43 7.21 -13.31 -11.89
N LEU A 44 6.05 -12.65 -11.98
CA LEU A 44 5.24 -12.29 -10.82
C LEU A 44 4.86 -13.53 -9.99
N ARG A 45 4.33 -14.58 -10.64
CA ARG A 45 3.98 -15.86 -9.99
C ARG A 45 5.18 -16.51 -9.30
N SER A 46 6.37 -16.39 -9.87
CA SER A 46 7.57 -17.01 -9.32
C SER A 46 8.12 -16.27 -8.08
N LYS A 47 7.89 -14.96 -7.98
CA LYS A 47 8.37 -14.12 -6.86
C LYS A 47 7.33 -13.99 -5.75
N ALA A 48 6.06 -13.85 -6.10
CA ALA A 48 4.99 -13.68 -5.14
C ALA A 48 4.70 -14.98 -4.37
N SER A 49 4.29 -14.86 -3.11
CA SER A 49 3.68 -15.99 -2.42
C SER A 49 2.39 -16.42 -3.14
N PRO A 50 1.96 -17.70 -3.03
CA PRO A 50 0.70 -18.14 -3.64
C PRO A 50 -0.54 -17.37 -3.17
N ALA A 51 -0.52 -16.84 -1.94
CA ALA A 51 -1.59 -15.99 -1.44
C ALA A 51 -1.56 -14.61 -2.11
N ARG A 52 -0.39 -13.98 -2.19
CA ARG A 52 -0.23 -12.66 -2.84
C ARG A 52 -0.52 -12.72 -4.33
N TYR A 53 -0.08 -13.76 -5.02
CA TYR A 53 -0.37 -13.92 -6.45
C TYR A 53 -1.87 -14.02 -6.72
N ARG A 54 -2.62 -14.74 -5.88
CA ARG A 54 -4.08 -14.82 -5.96
C ARG A 54 -4.75 -13.49 -5.66
N GLU A 55 -4.30 -12.75 -4.64
CA GLU A 55 -4.78 -11.40 -4.35
C GLU A 55 -4.62 -10.47 -5.56
N LEU A 56 -3.44 -10.48 -6.19
CA LEU A 56 -3.16 -9.65 -7.38
C LEU A 56 -4.01 -10.06 -8.58
N LEU A 57 -4.21 -11.36 -8.81
CA LEU A 57 -5.12 -11.85 -9.84
C LEU A 57 -6.56 -11.39 -9.57
N ALA A 58 -7.03 -11.50 -8.33
CA ALA A 58 -8.35 -11.06 -7.94
C ALA A 58 -8.55 -9.56 -8.17
N ARG A 59 -7.57 -8.75 -7.80
CA ARG A 59 -7.54 -7.31 -8.05
C ARG A 59 -7.56 -6.94 -9.53
N CYS A 60 -7.09 -7.82 -10.42
CA CYS A 60 -7.16 -7.66 -11.88
C CYS A 60 -8.45 -8.25 -12.50
N GLY A 61 -9.42 -8.69 -11.69
CA GLY A 61 -10.67 -9.27 -12.18
C GLY A 61 -10.61 -10.76 -12.52
N TYR A 62 -9.53 -11.45 -12.15
CA TYR A 62 -9.37 -12.90 -12.32
C TYR A 62 -9.72 -13.70 -11.05
N ALA A 63 -10.49 -13.10 -10.12
CA ALA A 63 -10.90 -13.77 -8.88
C ALA A 63 -11.80 -14.97 -9.18
N GLU A 64 -11.69 -16.06 -8.42
CA GLU A 64 -12.68 -17.13 -8.46
C GLU A 64 -13.95 -16.71 -7.71
N PHE A 65 -15.13 -17.09 -8.21
CA PHE A 65 -16.43 -16.76 -7.60
C PHE A 65 -16.52 -17.14 -6.10
N ALA A 66 -15.88 -18.25 -5.72
CA ALA A 66 -15.85 -18.74 -4.36
C ALA A 66 -15.03 -17.85 -3.42
N GLU A 67 -13.92 -17.28 -3.92
CA GLU A 67 -13.09 -16.34 -3.17
C GLU A 67 -13.83 -15.01 -2.98
N LEU A 68 -14.45 -14.50 -4.05
CA LEU A 68 -15.29 -13.29 -4.03
C LEU A 68 -16.46 -13.38 -3.03
N SER A 69 -17.11 -14.55 -2.98
CA SER A 69 -18.24 -14.80 -2.08
C SER A 69 -17.80 -14.88 -0.60
N ALA A 70 -16.65 -15.52 -0.32
CA ALA A 70 -16.14 -15.70 1.03
C ALA A 70 -15.67 -14.39 1.67
N GLU A 71 -15.01 -13.51 0.90
CA GLU A 71 -14.60 -12.18 1.39
C GLU A 71 -15.81 -11.30 1.76
N MET A 72 -16.90 -11.40 0.99
CA MET A 72 -18.09 -10.57 1.19
C MET A 72 -19.04 -11.09 2.27
N GLU A 73 -19.08 -12.40 2.53
CA GLU A 73 -19.80 -12.97 3.68
C GLU A 73 -19.20 -12.52 5.01
N ILE A 74 -17.88 -12.33 5.08
CA ILE A 74 -17.18 -11.85 6.29
C ILE A 74 -17.46 -10.35 6.54
N GLY A 75 -17.65 -9.55 5.47
CA GLY A 75 -17.83 -8.09 5.55
C GLY A 75 -19.26 -7.57 5.77
N GLY A 76 -20.29 -8.41 5.66
CA GLY A 76 -21.69 -8.01 5.91
C GLY A 76 -22.30 -7.02 4.89
N LEU A 77 -21.69 -6.86 3.72
CA LEU A 77 -22.04 -5.85 2.71
C LEU A 77 -22.88 -6.43 1.57
N ARG A 78 -24.17 -6.63 1.83
CA ARG A 78 -25.13 -7.21 0.87
C ARG A 78 -25.24 -6.43 -0.47
N GLY A 79 -24.99 -5.12 -0.46
CA GLY A 79 -24.99 -4.28 -1.67
C GLY A 79 -23.69 -4.33 -2.49
N ALA A 80 -22.56 -4.64 -1.85
CA ALA A 80 -21.28 -4.82 -2.56
C ALA A 80 -21.28 -6.12 -3.37
N LEU A 81 -21.96 -7.17 -2.88
CA LEU A 81 -22.11 -8.44 -3.57
C LEU A 81 -22.86 -8.30 -4.90
N GLU A 82 -23.90 -7.46 -4.97
CA GLU A 82 -24.64 -7.25 -6.23
C GLU A 82 -23.78 -6.56 -7.30
N ILE A 83 -22.92 -5.61 -6.90
CA ILE A 83 -21.98 -4.94 -7.81
C ILE A 83 -20.89 -5.90 -8.26
N ALA A 84 -20.28 -6.63 -7.31
CA ALA A 84 -19.21 -7.57 -7.64
C ALA A 84 -19.71 -8.76 -8.46
N MET A 85 -20.96 -9.21 -8.26
CA MET A 85 -21.61 -10.20 -9.13
C MET A 85 -21.89 -9.66 -10.54
N ALA A 86 -22.13 -8.35 -10.70
CA ALA A 86 -22.34 -7.74 -12.00
C ALA A 86 -21.04 -7.61 -12.81
N GLU A 87 -19.90 -7.48 -12.13
CA GLU A 87 -18.57 -7.37 -12.74
C GLU A 87 -17.83 -8.71 -12.83
N PHE A 88 -18.30 -9.74 -12.12
CA PHE A 88 -17.73 -11.07 -12.15
C PHE A 88 -17.89 -11.72 -13.53
N ASP A 89 -16.77 -11.98 -14.20
CA ASP A 89 -16.73 -12.77 -15.42
C ASP A 89 -16.35 -14.23 -15.09
N PRO A 90 -17.31 -15.19 -15.12
CA PRO A 90 -17.02 -16.61 -14.89
C PRO A 90 -16.13 -17.23 -15.97
N HIS A 91 -15.88 -16.52 -17.06
CA HIS A 91 -15.04 -16.94 -18.17
C HIS A 91 -13.69 -16.24 -18.21
N ALA A 92 -13.38 -15.39 -17.22
CA ALA A 92 -12.06 -14.80 -17.09
C ALA A 92 -11.02 -15.92 -16.98
N VAL A 93 -10.09 -15.95 -17.92
CA VAL A 93 -8.98 -16.90 -17.92
C VAL A 93 -7.77 -16.17 -17.37
N PRO A 94 -7.13 -16.67 -16.29
CA PRO A 94 -5.89 -16.08 -15.81
C PRO A 94 -4.82 -16.04 -16.91
N PRO A 95 -3.98 -15.00 -16.94
CA PRO A 95 -2.96 -14.83 -17.96
C PRO A 95 -1.92 -15.94 -17.95
N ASP A 96 -1.38 -16.28 -19.13
CA ASP A 96 -0.24 -17.17 -19.29
C ASP A 96 1.03 -16.52 -18.68
N ASP A 97 1.93 -17.36 -18.17
CA ASP A 97 3.22 -16.96 -17.61
C ASP A 97 4.06 -16.07 -18.56
N ARG A 98 3.86 -16.20 -19.87
CA ARG A 98 4.57 -15.41 -20.91
C ARG A 98 3.92 -14.07 -21.22
N GLU A 99 2.68 -13.85 -20.78
CA GLU A 99 1.99 -12.59 -21.05
C GLU A 99 2.67 -11.44 -20.31
N PRO A 100 2.81 -10.27 -20.96
CA PRO A 100 3.29 -9.07 -20.28
C PRO A 100 2.43 -8.76 -19.06
N PHE A 101 3.10 -8.41 -17.96
CA PHE A 101 2.44 -7.92 -16.77
C PHE A 101 2.50 -6.40 -16.76
N HIS A 102 1.35 -5.79 -16.48
CA HIS A 102 1.19 -4.35 -16.46
C HIS A 102 0.65 -3.93 -15.10
N ALA A 103 1.51 -3.36 -14.25
CA ALA A 103 1.16 -2.98 -12.88
C ALA A 103 -0.09 -2.08 -12.77
N HIS A 104 -0.38 -1.26 -13.79
CA HIS A 104 -1.56 -0.41 -13.82
C HIS A 104 -2.89 -1.18 -13.94
N GLU A 105 -2.85 -2.48 -14.28
CA GLU A 105 -4.03 -3.36 -14.35
C GLU A 105 -4.50 -3.85 -12.97
N ILE A 106 -3.69 -3.69 -11.90
CA ILE A 106 -4.05 -4.15 -10.54
C ILE A 106 -5.06 -3.21 -9.85
N ALA A 107 -5.20 -1.97 -10.31
CA ALA A 107 -6.14 -1.01 -9.72
C ALA A 107 -7.47 -1.02 -10.48
N VAL A 108 -8.27 -2.08 -10.32
CA VAL A 108 -9.62 -2.14 -10.91
C VAL A 108 -10.61 -1.22 -10.18
N ASP A 109 -10.41 -0.93 -8.89
CA ASP A 109 -11.17 0.12 -8.21
C ASP A 109 -10.52 1.49 -8.48
N PRO A 110 -11.15 2.38 -9.28
CA PRO A 110 -10.65 3.73 -9.52
C PRO A 110 -10.56 4.58 -8.23
N ALA A 111 -11.18 4.16 -7.13
CA ALA A 111 -11.09 4.79 -5.83
C ALA A 111 -9.90 4.29 -4.98
N GLU A 112 -9.24 3.18 -5.33
CA GLU A 112 -8.07 2.64 -4.62
C GLU A 112 -6.75 2.94 -5.33
N ASP A 113 -5.79 3.49 -4.57
CA ASP A 113 -4.38 3.55 -4.98
C ASP A 113 -3.73 2.21 -4.62
N TYR A 114 -3.18 1.51 -5.61
CA TYR A 114 -2.41 0.28 -5.40
C TYR A 114 -1.04 0.39 -6.09
N PRO A 115 0.08 0.25 -5.35
CA PRO A 115 0.13 0.08 -3.90
C PRO A 115 -0.35 1.37 -3.20
N PRO A 116 -0.74 1.30 -1.90
CA PRO A 116 -1.19 2.48 -1.18
C PRO A 116 -0.07 3.52 -1.09
N ASP A 117 -0.45 4.79 -1.20
CA ASP A 117 0.47 5.91 -1.01
C ASP A 117 1.09 5.89 0.41
N PRO A 118 2.42 6.07 0.56
CA PRO A 118 3.06 6.08 1.87
C PRO A 118 2.56 7.16 2.83
N HIS A 119 2.16 8.34 2.33
CA HIS A 119 1.59 9.42 3.14
C HIS A 119 0.16 9.11 3.56
N TYR A 120 -0.57 8.33 2.76
CA TYR A 120 -1.86 7.76 3.18
C TYR A 120 -1.65 6.75 4.32
N LEU A 121 -0.72 5.79 4.16
CA LEU A 121 -0.39 4.82 5.21
C LEU A 121 0.11 5.50 6.49
N GLN A 122 0.96 6.52 6.37
CA GLN A 122 1.45 7.31 7.50
C GLN A 122 0.30 7.98 8.26
N ASN A 123 -0.63 8.64 7.55
CA ASN A 123 -1.81 9.25 8.16
C ASN A 123 -2.72 8.23 8.86
N LEU A 124 -2.76 6.99 8.37
CA LEU A 124 -3.59 5.93 8.92
C LEU A 124 -2.95 5.21 10.12
N LEU A 125 -1.64 4.97 10.07
CA LEU A 125 -0.93 4.04 10.95
C LEU A 125 -0.04 4.73 12.00
N VAL A 126 0.31 6.00 11.82
CA VAL A 126 0.98 6.79 12.85
C VAL A 126 -0.06 7.38 13.81
N SER A 127 0.28 7.44 15.10
CA SER A 127 -0.58 8.02 16.14
C SER A 127 -1.17 9.36 15.69
N PRO A 128 -2.51 9.56 15.80
CA PRO A 128 -3.14 10.81 15.42
C PRO A 128 -2.55 12.02 16.16
N GLN A 129 -2.07 11.84 17.39
CA GLN A 129 -1.45 12.92 18.17
C GLN A 129 -0.15 13.40 17.54
N ILE A 130 0.63 12.49 16.95
CA ILE A 130 1.88 12.80 16.25
C ILE A 130 1.54 13.47 14.91
N VAL A 131 0.60 12.91 14.15
CA VAL A 131 0.17 13.47 12.87
C VAL A 131 -0.43 14.86 13.04
N ASP A 132 -1.26 15.10 14.06
CA ASP A 132 -1.88 16.41 14.30
C ASP A 132 -0.86 17.47 14.73
N ARG A 133 0.23 17.05 15.37
CA ARG A 133 1.24 17.96 15.91
C ARG A 133 2.33 18.33 14.90
N TRP A 134 2.79 17.37 14.10
CA TRP A 134 3.93 17.56 13.19
C TRP A 134 3.58 17.30 11.72
N GLY A 135 2.39 16.75 11.44
CA GLY A 135 1.94 16.41 10.10
C GLY A 135 1.24 17.56 9.39
N GLU A 136 1.60 17.75 8.12
CA GLU A 136 0.84 18.58 7.19
C GLU A 136 -0.16 17.69 6.45
N ARG A 137 -1.44 17.81 6.83
CA ARG A 137 -2.51 17.04 6.18
C ARG A 137 -2.86 17.67 4.82
N TYR A 138 -3.02 16.82 3.83
CA TYR A 138 -3.54 17.19 2.51
C TYR A 138 -4.48 16.12 2.00
N GLU A 139 -5.21 16.44 0.94
CA GLU A 139 -6.17 15.53 0.33
C GLU A 139 -5.76 15.30 -1.13
N THR A 140 -5.79 14.04 -1.58
CA THR A 140 -5.51 13.71 -2.97
C THR A 140 -6.71 14.05 -3.86
N SER A 141 -6.52 14.03 -5.19
CA SER A 141 -7.61 14.13 -6.17
C SER A 141 -8.68 13.04 -6.00
N ARG A 142 -8.35 11.95 -5.29
CA ARG A 142 -9.25 10.84 -4.95
C ARG A 142 -9.86 10.95 -3.54
N HIS A 143 -9.83 12.14 -2.94
CA HIS A 143 -10.40 12.40 -1.61
C HIS A 143 -9.80 11.57 -0.46
N ARG A 144 -8.52 11.17 -0.59
CA ARG A 144 -7.84 10.41 0.46
C ARG A 144 -7.05 11.35 1.38
N PRO A 145 -7.29 11.32 2.71
CA PRO A 145 -6.51 12.11 3.64
C PRO A 145 -5.10 11.51 3.77
N CYS A 146 -4.11 12.34 3.50
CA CYS A 146 -2.70 12.02 3.58
C CYS A 146 -2.00 12.97 4.56
N ALA A 147 -0.84 12.57 5.09
CA ALA A 147 -0.05 13.40 5.98
C ALA A 147 1.42 13.33 5.62
N VAL A 148 2.03 14.50 5.40
CA VAL A 148 3.48 14.64 5.25
C VAL A 148 4.09 15.03 6.59
N LEU A 149 5.13 14.33 7.01
CA LEU A 149 6.00 14.77 8.09
C LEU A 149 7.26 15.38 7.47
N ARG A 150 7.74 16.49 8.01
CA ARG A 150 8.99 17.12 7.53
C ARG A 150 10.19 16.50 8.23
N ALA A 151 11.30 16.38 7.52
CA ALA A 151 12.55 15.84 8.07
C ALA A 151 13.08 16.62 9.28
N GLU A 152 12.79 17.93 9.36
CA GLU A 152 13.14 18.75 10.52
C GLU A 152 12.49 18.29 11.83
N ASN A 153 11.36 17.59 11.75
CA ASN A 153 10.62 17.07 12.91
C ASN A 153 11.05 15.64 13.32
N LEU A 154 12.04 15.05 12.66
CA LEU A 154 12.43 13.64 12.87
C LEU A 154 12.67 13.31 14.34
N SER A 155 13.48 14.10 15.03
CA SER A 155 13.84 13.82 16.43
C SER A 155 12.61 13.85 17.34
N ASP A 156 11.70 14.80 17.13
CA ASP A 156 10.49 14.97 17.93
C ASP A 156 9.45 13.86 17.68
N VAL A 157 9.29 13.47 16.41
CA VAL A 157 8.40 12.38 16.00
C VAL A 157 8.87 11.05 16.58
N VAL A 158 10.16 10.72 16.43
CA VAL A 158 10.74 9.47 16.97
C VAL A 158 10.63 9.45 18.50
N THR A 159 11.00 10.54 19.17
CA THR A 159 10.90 10.63 20.64
C THR A 159 9.46 10.41 21.12
N SER A 160 8.48 10.88 20.36
CA SER A 160 7.07 10.75 20.73
C SER A 160 6.53 9.33 20.54
N LEU A 161 6.93 8.66 19.44
CA LEU A 161 6.64 7.24 19.24
C LEU A 161 7.28 6.37 20.34
N GLU A 162 8.52 6.66 20.70
CA GLU A 162 9.22 5.95 21.79
C GLU A 162 8.55 6.20 23.16
N ALA A 163 8.07 7.42 23.40
CA ALA A 163 7.32 7.75 24.61
C ALA A 163 5.95 7.03 24.68
N GLU A 164 5.34 6.71 23.53
CA GLU A 164 4.16 5.85 23.42
C GLU A 164 4.48 4.35 23.59
N GLY A 165 5.76 3.98 23.73
CA GLY A 165 6.22 2.61 23.97
C GLY A 165 6.60 1.84 22.70
N HIS A 166 6.78 2.53 21.58
CA HIS A 166 7.26 1.94 20.33
C HIS A 166 8.79 1.89 20.27
N HIS A 167 9.33 0.98 19.46
CA HIS A 167 10.74 0.99 19.10
C HIS A 167 10.89 1.58 17.71
N CYS A 168 11.76 2.57 17.54
CA CYS A 168 11.97 3.24 16.27
C CYS A 168 13.38 2.93 15.75
N ARG A 169 13.49 2.61 14.45
CA ARG A 169 14.78 2.35 13.80
C ARG A 169 14.84 3.08 12.46
N GLU A 170 15.98 3.69 12.18
CA GLU A 170 16.23 4.19 10.82
C GLU A 170 16.40 3.02 9.86
N ASP A 171 15.64 3.03 8.78
CA ASP A 171 15.78 2.12 7.65
C ASP A 171 15.42 2.85 6.34
N SER A 172 16.29 3.78 5.97
CA SER A 172 16.11 4.58 4.77
C SER A 172 16.04 3.73 3.50
N ASP A 173 16.68 2.56 3.46
CA ASP A 173 16.64 1.67 2.29
C ASP A 173 15.29 0.98 2.15
N LEU A 174 14.74 0.44 3.26
CA LEU A 174 13.40 -0.14 3.26
C LEU A 174 12.32 0.90 2.92
N ILE A 175 12.39 2.08 3.54
CA ILE A 175 11.47 3.17 3.24
C ILE A 175 11.60 3.57 1.77
N ARG A 176 12.81 3.72 1.21
CA ARG A 176 12.97 4.03 -0.22
C ARG A 176 12.42 2.94 -1.13
N ALA A 177 12.59 1.67 -0.79
CA ALA A 177 12.04 0.56 -1.55
C ALA A 177 10.50 0.57 -1.60
N GLY A 178 9.84 1.03 -0.52
CA GLY A 178 8.39 1.18 -0.47
C GLY A 178 7.86 2.54 -0.96
N VAL A 179 8.65 3.61 -0.92
CA VAL A 179 8.20 4.98 -1.25
C VAL A 179 8.55 5.39 -2.67
N LEU A 180 9.77 5.11 -3.14
CA LEU A 180 10.25 5.60 -4.44
C LEU A 180 9.92 4.61 -5.56
N ASP A 181 9.76 5.11 -6.79
CA ASP A 181 9.48 4.33 -8.00
C ASP A 181 10.74 3.79 -8.67
#